data_AF-A0A931Z1Z1-F1
#
_entry.id   AF-A0A931Z1Z1-F1
#
_cell.length_a   1.000
_cell.length_b   1.000
_cell.length_c   1.000
_cell.angle_alpha   90.00
_cell.angle_beta   90.00
_cell.angle_gamma   90.00
#
_symmetry.space_group_name_H-M   'P 1'
#
loop_
_entity.id
_entity.type
_entity.pdbx_description
1 polymer ?
#
loop_
_entity_poly.entity_id
_entity_poly.type
_entity_poly.pdbx_seq_one_letter_code
_entity_poly.pdbx_strand_id
1 'polypeptide(L)'
;MNDQERQAERDYQAYQSLLDLWARENPIKTTKLQMLLAVNALLVSALNVSGGIAPGKWSLYLAGALFSVIWMFSIGRTALFQDVWQIKIAALRTRHPDDPRFSILETDEARRRARPLLRRFGAISSKWYLLFSPLALALAWLAVLACSLAR
;
A
#
# COMPACT_ATOMS: atom_id res chain seq x y z
N MET A 1 -20.59 -22.92 29.31
CA MET A 1 -20.42 -21.88 28.29
C MET A 1 -21.77 -21.68 27.60
N ASN A 2 -22.38 -20.52 27.77
CA ASN A 2 -23.67 -20.22 27.12
C ASN A 2 -23.46 -19.97 25.60
N ASP A 3 -24.56 -19.90 24.83
CA ASP A 3 -24.47 -19.70 23.37
C ASP A 3 -23.89 -18.33 22.97
N GLN A 4 -24.11 -17.30 23.79
CA GLN A 4 -23.53 -15.96 23.60
C GLN A 4 -22.02 -15.95 23.83
N GLU A 5 -21.52 -16.65 24.84
CA GLU A 5 -20.08 -16.82 25.13
C GLU A 5 -19.39 -17.59 23.99
N ARG A 6 -20.05 -18.64 23.48
CA ARG A 6 -19.57 -19.37 22.29
C ARG A 6 -19.49 -18.48 21.05
N GLN A 7 -20.49 -17.63 20.84
CA GLN A 7 -20.50 -16.71 19.70
C GLN A 7 -19.44 -15.61 19.84
N ALA A 8 -19.29 -15.02 21.04
CA ALA A 8 -18.26 -14.04 21.33
C ALA A 8 -16.84 -14.61 21.13
N GLU A 9 -16.61 -15.86 21.51
CA GLU A 9 -15.31 -16.52 21.30
C GLU A 9 -15.00 -16.75 19.81
N ARG A 10 -15.99 -17.16 19.01
CA ARG A 10 -15.82 -17.27 17.55
C ARG A 10 -15.54 -15.92 16.90
N ASP A 11 -16.26 -14.88 17.32
CA ASP A 11 -16.05 -13.52 16.84
C ASP A 11 -14.67 -13.01 17.23
N TYR A 12 -14.18 -13.37 18.41
CA TYR A 12 -12.84 -13.02 18.87
C TYR A 12 -11.73 -13.72 18.07
N GLN A 13 -11.90 -15.02 17.76
CA GLN A 13 -10.98 -15.76 16.88
C GLN A 13 -10.96 -15.17 15.46
N ALA A 14 -12.12 -14.77 14.93
CA ALA A 14 -12.23 -14.08 13.65
C ALA A 14 -11.54 -12.71 13.69
N TYR A 15 -11.72 -11.95 14.78
CA TYR A 15 -11.06 -10.67 15.01
C TYR A 15 -9.52 -10.81 15.03
N GLN A 16 -8.98 -11.77 15.78
CA GLN A 16 -7.54 -12.06 15.80
C GLN A 16 -7.02 -12.45 14.41
N SER A 17 -7.73 -13.32 13.70
CA SER A 17 -7.34 -13.73 12.34
C SER A 17 -7.30 -12.55 11.37
N LEU A 18 -8.27 -11.64 11.46
CA LEU A 18 -8.31 -10.42 10.64
C LEU A 18 -7.19 -9.44 11.03
N LEU A 19 -6.88 -9.31 12.31
CA LEU A 19 -5.75 -8.50 12.78
C LEU A 19 -4.43 -9.02 12.24
N ASP A 20 -4.21 -10.33 12.27
CA ASP A 20 -3.02 -10.97 11.74
C ASP A 20 -2.88 -10.74 10.23
N LEU A 21 -3.98 -10.89 9.48
CA LEU A 21 -4.00 -10.59 8.04
C LEU A 21 -3.63 -9.13 7.78
N TRP A 22 -4.25 -8.20 8.51
CA TRP A 22 -3.98 -6.78 8.40
C TRP A 22 -2.54 -6.42 8.74
N ALA A 23 -1.98 -6.99 9.81
CA ALA A 23 -0.61 -6.75 10.24
C ALA A 23 0.40 -7.26 9.18
N ARG A 24 0.15 -8.44 8.61
CA ARG A 24 1.00 -9.05 7.56
C ARG A 24 1.01 -8.28 6.24
N GLU A 25 0.01 -7.45 5.96
CA GLU A 25 0.00 -6.67 4.72
C GLU A 25 0.90 -5.43 4.73
N ASN A 26 1.22 -4.89 5.91
CA ASN A 26 2.13 -3.76 6.05
C ASN A 26 3.53 -4.01 5.44
N PRO A 27 4.23 -5.13 5.75
CA PRO A 27 5.49 -5.45 5.10
C PRO A 27 5.33 -5.72 3.60
N ILE A 28 4.23 -6.37 3.17
CA ILE A 28 3.98 -6.65 1.74
C ILE A 28 3.91 -5.37 0.91
N LYS A 29 3.20 -4.33 1.38
CA LYS A 29 3.14 -3.03 0.69
C LYS A 29 4.52 -2.40 0.57
N THR A 30 5.32 -2.47 1.63
CA THR A 30 6.69 -1.94 1.67
C THR A 30 7.59 -2.66 0.68
N THR A 31 7.57 -3.99 0.65
CA THR A 31 8.33 -4.80 -0.32
C THR A 31 7.92 -4.51 -1.75
N LYS A 32 6.62 -4.37 -2.04
CA LYS A 32 6.16 -3.99 -3.39
C LYS A 32 6.70 -2.63 -3.82
N LEU A 33 6.70 -1.64 -2.92
CA LEU A 33 7.24 -0.32 -3.22
C LEU A 33 8.77 -0.35 -3.42
N GLN A 34 9.50 -1.08 -2.58
CA GLN A 34 10.95 -1.26 -2.75
C GLN A 34 11.29 -1.92 -4.08
N MET A 35 10.55 -2.96 -4.47
CA MET A 35 10.75 -3.65 -5.75
C MET A 35 10.44 -2.73 -6.93
N LEU A 36 9.38 -1.93 -6.85
CA LEU A 36 9.06 -0.91 -7.86
C LEU A 36 10.24 0.05 -8.07
N LEU A 37 10.78 0.58 -6.97
CA LEU A 37 11.91 1.52 -7.02
C LEU A 37 13.18 0.84 -7.55
N ALA A 38 13.46 -0.38 -7.12
CA ALA A 38 14.61 -1.15 -7.58
C ALA A 38 14.57 -1.40 -9.09
N VAL A 39 13.42 -1.85 -9.62
CA VAL A 39 13.26 -2.09 -11.06
C VAL A 39 13.36 -0.78 -11.85
N ASN A 40 12.76 0.31 -11.37
CA ASN A 40 12.89 1.61 -12.02
C ASN A 40 14.35 2.12 -12.01
N ALA A 41 15.09 1.93 -10.92
CA ALA A 41 16.50 2.26 -10.86
C ALA A 41 17.34 1.46 -11.86
N LEU A 42 17.03 0.16 -12.04
CA LEU A 42 17.67 -0.68 -13.06
C LEU A 42 17.35 -0.20 -14.48
N LEU A 43 16.10 0.15 -14.78
CA LEU A 43 15.70 0.69 -16.08
C LEU A 43 16.41 2.01 -16.40
N VAL A 44 16.50 2.93 -15.44
CA VAL A 44 17.23 4.20 -15.58
C VAL A 44 18.73 3.94 -15.78
N SER A 45 19.30 2.97 -15.07
CA SER A 45 20.71 2.59 -15.22
C SER A 45 20.98 2.02 -16.63
N ALA A 46 20.12 1.14 -17.11
CA ALA A 46 20.20 0.59 -18.47
C ALA A 46 20.07 1.69 -19.54
N LEU A 47 19.19 2.67 -19.32
CA LEU A 47 19.05 3.83 -20.20
C LEU A 47 20.35 4.65 -20.26
N ASN A 48 20.97 4.92 -19.12
CA ASN A 48 22.22 5.69 -19.04
C ASN A 48 23.38 4.94 -19.72
N VAL A 49 23.57 3.66 -19.42
CA VAL A 49 24.66 2.84 -20.00
C VAL A 49 24.51 2.67 -21.51
N SER A 50 23.28 2.65 -22.03
CA SER A 50 23.03 2.52 -23.48
C SER A 50 23.22 3.83 -24.26
N GLY A 51 23.70 4.91 -23.65
CA GLY A 51 23.91 6.21 -24.31
C GLY A 51 22.77 7.23 -24.10
N GLY A 52 21.99 7.10 -23.02
CA GLY A 52 21.01 8.10 -22.60
C GLY A 52 19.69 8.10 -23.41
N ILE A 53 18.96 9.21 -23.36
CA ILE A 53 17.64 9.33 -24.00
C ILE A 53 17.81 9.45 -25.51
N ALA A 54 17.31 8.45 -26.25
CA ALA A 54 17.29 8.40 -27.71
C ALA A 54 15.95 7.85 -28.25
N PRO A 55 15.52 8.21 -29.47
CA PRO A 55 14.25 7.76 -30.07
C PRO A 55 14.18 6.23 -30.25
N GLY A 56 15.32 5.60 -30.60
CA GLY A 56 15.42 4.16 -30.84
C GLY A 56 15.17 3.27 -29.60
N LYS A 57 15.02 3.85 -28.41
CA LYS A 57 14.80 3.14 -27.14
C LYS A 57 13.38 3.25 -26.62
N TRP A 58 12.43 3.61 -27.49
CA TRP A 58 11.01 3.78 -27.14
C TRP A 58 10.42 2.58 -26.36
N SER A 59 10.88 1.37 -26.68
CA SER A 59 10.45 0.13 -26.02
C SER A 59 10.82 0.09 -24.54
N LEU A 60 11.96 0.66 -24.15
CA LEU A 60 12.40 0.75 -22.75
C LEU A 60 11.51 1.72 -21.96
N TYR A 61 11.17 2.88 -22.55
CA TYR A 61 10.28 3.84 -21.91
C TYR A 61 8.86 3.28 -21.75
N LEU A 62 8.34 2.65 -22.80
CA LEU A 62 7.03 2.02 -22.76
C LEU A 62 7.00 0.87 -21.75
N ALA A 63 8.05 0.05 -21.69
CA ALA A 63 8.18 -1.01 -20.70
C ALA A 63 8.18 -0.45 -19.27
N GLY A 64 8.92 0.64 -19.00
CA GLY A 64 8.92 1.31 -17.71
C GLY A 64 7.56 1.87 -17.31
N ALA A 65 6.83 2.47 -18.27
CA ALA A 65 5.48 2.97 -18.06
C ALA A 65 4.49 1.84 -17.75
N LEU A 66 4.45 0.81 -18.61
CA LEU A 66 3.56 -0.35 -18.45
C LEU A 66 3.85 -1.12 -17.16
N PHE A 67 5.13 -1.34 -16.84
CA PHE A 67 5.53 -1.97 -15.59
C PHE A 67 5.00 -1.20 -14.38
N SER A 68 5.17 0.14 -14.37
CA SER A 68 4.71 0.99 -13.27
C SER A 68 3.18 1.00 -13.14
N VAL A 69 2.44 0.97 -14.27
CA VAL A 69 0.97 0.83 -14.27
C VAL A 69 0.53 -0.52 -13.71
N ILE A 70 1.12 -1.63 -14.16
CA ILE A 70 0.82 -2.97 -13.63
C ILE A 70 1.08 -3.02 -12.12
N TRP A 71 2.18 -2.41 -11.68
CA TRP A 71 2.54 -2.35 -10.26
C TRP A 71 1.56 -1.51 -9.44
N MET A 72 0.99 -0.46 -10.03
CA MET A 72 -0.10 0.33 -9.43
C MET A 72 -1.29 -0.55 -9.08
N PHE A 73 -1.75 -1.41 -10.00
CA PHE A 73 -2.84 -2.35 -9.74
C PHE A 73 -2.47 -3.38 -8.67
N SER A 74 -1.24 -3.90 -8.70
CA SER A 74 -0.76 -4.85 -7.69
C SER A 74 -0.75 -4.25 -6.29
N ILE A 75 -0.28 -3.01 -6.12
CA ILE A 75 -0.30 -2.29 -4.84
C ILE A 75 -1.72 -1.91 -4.46
N GLY A 76 -2.53 -1.46 -5.42
CA GLY A 76 -3.93 -1.08 -5.19
C GLY A 76 -4.77 -2.23 -4.65
N ARG A 77 -4.57 -3.45 -5.16
CA ARG A 77 -5.26 -4.64 -4.63
C ARG A 77 -4.92 -4.92 -3.17
N THR A 78 -3.65 -4.76 -2.79
CA THR A 78 -3.22 -4.89 -1.39
C THR A 78 -3.84 -3.77 -0.53
N ALA A 79 -3.78 -2.52 -0.99
CA ALA A 79 -4.43 -1.42 -0.29
C ALA A 79 -5.95 -1.61 -0.09
N LEU A 80 -6.62 -2.24 -1.05
CA LEU A 80 -8.04 -2.60 -0.96
C LEU A 80 -8.29 -3.68 0.09
N PHE A 81 -7.50 -4.76 0.11
CA PHE A 81 -7.67 -5.82 1.11
C PHE A 81 -7.43 -5.33 2.53
N GLN A 82 -6.42 -4.48 2.72
CA GLN A 82 -6.20 -3.81 4.00
C GLN A 82 -7.45 -3.05 4.48
N ASP A 83 -8.10 -2.32 3.58
CA ASP A 83 -9.30 -1.54 3.87
C ASP A 83 -10.48 -2.44 4.22
N VAL A 84 -10.69 -3.50 3.43
CA VAL A 84 -11.74 -4.50 3.66
C VAL A 84 -11.57 -5.16 5.03
N TRP A 85 -10.35 -5.52 5.42
CA TRP A 85 -10.09 -6.10 6.73
C TRP A 85 -10.33 -5.10 7.86
N GLN A 86 -9.91 -3.83 7.71
CA GLN A 86 -10.22 -2.79 8.70
C GLN A 86 -11.73 -2.60 8.90
N ILE A 87 -12.51 -2.60 7.81
CA ILE A 87 -13.97 -2.51 7.87
C ILE A 87 -14.56 -3.71 8.63
N LYS A 88 -14.09 -4.93 8.34
CA LYS A 88 -14.57 -6.15 9.03
C LYS A 88 -14.20 -6.15 10.52
N ILE A 89 -12.99 -5.71 10.86
CA ILE A 89 -12.53 -5.57 12.24
C ILE A 89 -13.41 -4.55 12.99
N ALA A 90 -13.66 -3.40 12.39
CA ALA A 90 -14.53 -2.37 12.96
C ALA A 90 -15.96 -2.90 13.18
N ALA A 91 -16.51 -3.66 12.22
CA ALA A 91 -17.82 -4.28 12.34
C ALA A 91 -17.91 -5.29 13.50
N LEU A 92 -16.86 -6.09 13.73
CA LEU A 92 -16.80 -7.01 14.88
C LEU A 92 -16.73 -6.24 16.21
N ARG A 93 -15.98 -5.15 16.27
CA ARG A 93 -15.92 -4.28 17.46
C ARG A 93 -17.27 -3.67 17.79
N THR A 94 -18.02 -3.17 16.79
CA THR A 94 -19.35 -2.58 17.03
C THR A 94 -20.35 -3.60 17.60
N ARG A 95 -20.15 -4.91 17.34
CA ARG A 95 -20.99 -5.98 17.90
C ARG A 95 -20.69 -6.29 19.37
N HIS A 96 -19.46 -6.01 19.81
CA HIS A 96 -18.98 -6.30 21.17
C HIS A 96 -18.39 -5.04 21.81
N PRO A 97 -19.21 -3.99 22.04
CA PRO A 97 -18.72 -2.69 22.50
C PRO A 97 -18.12 -2.72 23.91
N ASP A 98 -18.63 -3.61 24.77
CA ASP A 98 -18.22 -3.72 26.18
C ASP A 98 -17.09 -4.73 26.41
N ASP A 99 -16.65 -5.44 25.37
CA ASP A 99 -15.58 -6.43 25.49
C ASP A 99 -14.21 -5.81 25.12
N PRO A 100 -13.31 -5.62 26.11
CA PRO A 100 -12.01 -5.00 25.87
C PRO A 100 -11.12 -5.81 24.92
N ARG A 101 -11.41 -7.10 24.70
CA ARG A 101 -10.64 -7.95 23.77
C ARG A 101 -10.73 -7.45 22.32
N PHE A 102 -11.80 -6.73 21.96
CA PHE A 102 -12.00 -6.15 20.62
C PHE A 102 -11.47 -4.71 20.49
N SER A 103 -10.78 -4.19 21.51
CA SER A 103 -10.26 -2.80 21.57
C SER A 103 -8.76 -2.67 21.26
N ILE A 104 -8.08 -3.75 20.84
CA ILE A 104 -6.62 -3.76 20.58
C ILE A 104 -6.17 -2.68 19.58
N LEU A 105 -7.02 -2.32 18.62
CA LEU A 105 -6.76 -1.27 17.63
C LEU A 105 -7.14 0.14 18.06
N GLU A 106 -7.52 0.38 19.33
CA GLU A 106 -7.81 1.73 19.84
C GLU A 106 -6.60 2.65 19.71
N THR A 107 -6.51 3.27 18.54
CA THR A 107 -5.37 4.04 18.09
C THR A 107 -5.61 5.52 18.31
N ASP A 108 -6.83 5.99 18.56
CA ASP A 108 -7.12 7.42 18.68
C ASP A 108 -6.51 8.04 19.93
N GLU A 109 -6.62 7.38 21.09
CA GLU A 109 -5.96 7.85 22.31
C GLU A 109 -4.43 7.73 22.21
N ALA A 110 -3.94 6.59 21.71
CA ALA A 110 -2.51 6.37 21.48
C ALA A 110 -1.93 7.39 20.47
N ARG A 111 -2.68 7.74 19.43
CA ARG A 111 -2.32 8.72 18.40
C ARG A 111 -2.35 10.14 18.95
N ARG A 112 -3.26 10.47 19.87
CA ARG A 112 -3.24 11.77 20.58
C ARG A 112 -1.98 11.93 21.43
N ARG A 113 -1.49 10.84 22.03
CA ARG A 113 -0.24 10.79 22.81
C ARG A 113 1.04 10.76 21.95
N ALA A 114 0.93 10.51 20.65
CA ALA A 114 2.09 10.49 19.75
C ALA A 114 2.66 11.90 19.50
N ARG A 115 3.98 11.96 19.20
CA ARG A 115 4.69 13.23 18.93
C ARG A 115 4.03 14.03 17.79
N PRO A 116 3.99 15.38 17.85
CA PRO A 116 3.28 16.21 16.88
C PRO A 116 3.72 15.98 15.43
N LEU A 117 5.02 15.79 15.20
CA LEU A 117 5.58 15.46 13.89
C LEU A 117 5.05 14.14 13.34
N LEU A 118 5.02 13.08 14.16
CA LEU A 118 4.51 11.76 13.78
C LEU A 118 3.00 11.81 13.51
N ARG A 119 2.25 12.64 14.25
CA ARG A 119 0.82 12.87 13.97
C ARG A 119 0.62 13.54 12.62
N ARG A 120 1.44 14.53 12.26
CA ARG A 120 1.30 15.29 11.00
C ARG A 120 1.68 14.45 9.79
N PHE A 121 2.82 13.76 9.83
CA PHE A 121 3.25 12.91 8.71
C PHE A 121 2.50 11.56 8.66
N GLY A 122 2.21 10.96 9.82
CA GLY A 122 1.39 9.75 9.93
C GLY A 122 -0.11 9.99 9.79
N ALA A 123 -0.56 11.22 9.54
CA ALA A 123 -1.94 11.52 9.14
C ALA A 123 -2.20 11.20 7.66
N ILE A 124 -1.16 11.17 6.84
CA ILE A 124 -1.28 10.86 5.43
C ILE A 124 -1.61 9.37 5.30
N SER A 125 -2.80 9.07 4.76
CA SER A 125 -3.20 7.68 4.53
C SER A 125 -2.18 7.00 3.63
N SER A 126 -1.78 5.78 4.01
CA SER A 126 -0.77 5.04 3.27
C SER A 126 -1.15 4.81 1.81
N LYS A 127 -2.45 4.79 1.50
CA LYS A 127 -2.99 4.64 0.15
C LYS A 127 -2.46 5.72 -0.80
N TRP A 128 -2.28 6.95 -0.32
CA TRP A 128 -1.86 8.08 -1.17
C TRP A 128 -0.47 7.88 -1.73
N TYR A 129 0.55 7.69 -0.89
CA TYR A 129 1.92 7.53 -1.42
C TYR A 129 2.13 6.17 -2.10
N LEU A 130 1.40 5.12 -1.70
CA LEU A 130 1.49 3.79 -2.30
C LEU A 130 0.94 3.75 -3.74
N LEU A 131 -0.17 4.44 -4.00
CA LEU A 131 -0.77 4.47 -5.35
C LEU A 131 -0.16 5.56 -6.22
N PHE A 132 0.26 6.68 -5.62
CA PHE A 132 0.83 7.80 -6.35
C PHE A 132 2.24 7.49 -6.87
N SER A 133 3.06 6.73 -6.13
CA SER A 133 4.44 6.44 -6.56
C SER A 133 4.51 5.69 -7.90
N PRO A 134 3.77 4.58 -8.11
CA PRO A 134 3.68 3.92 -9.42
C PRO A 134 3.14 4.83 -10.52
N LEU A 135 2.12 5.64 -10.23
CA LEU A 135 1.55 6.57 -11.20
C LEU A 135 2.58 7.64 -11.63
N ALA A 136 3.28 8.24 -10.67
CA ALA A 136 4.30 9.23 -10.93
C ALA A 136 5.44 8.67 -11.80
N LEU A 137 5.88 7.43 -11.52
CA LEU A 137 6.89 6.74 -12.34
C LEU A 137 6.38 6.43 -13.75
N ALA A 138 5.12 5.99 -13.89
CA ALA A 138 4.51 5.77 -15.20
C ALA A 138 4.47 7.05 -16.03
N LEU A 139 4.02 8.16 -15.43
CA LEU A 139 3.98 9.47 -16.08
C LEU A 139 5.37 9.98 -16.45
N ALA A 140 6.37 9.75 -15.59
CA ALA A 140 7.75 10.11 -15.89
C ALA A 140 8.28 9.36 -17.13
N TRP A 141 8.03 8.06 -17.23
CA TRP A 141 8.42 7.28 -18.41
C TRP A 141 7.70 7.73 -19.69
N LEU A 142 6.41 8.03 -19.60
CA LEU A 142 5.64 8.56 -20.74
C LEU A 142 6.14 9.94 -21.16
N ALA A 143 6.52 10.80 -20.22
CA ALA A 143 7.12 12.10 -20.52
C ALA A 143 8.47 11.94 -21.22
N VAL A 144 9.31 11.00 -20.78
CA VAL A 144 10.58 10.67 -21.45
C VAL A 144 10.33 10.15 -22.87
N LEU A 145 9.35 9.26 -23.05
CA LEU A 145 8.95 8.76 -24.36
C LEU A 145 8.53 9.91 -25.28
N ALA A 146 7.62 10.77 -24.83
CA ALA A 146 7.15 11.92 -25.61
C ALA A 146 8.30 12.87 -25.98
N CYS A 147 9.19 13.18 -25.02
CA CYS A 147 10.37 14.01 -25.28
C CYS A 147 11.35 13.35 -26.27
N SER A 148 11.49 12.02 -26.23
CA SER A 148 12.36 11.29 -27.14
C SER A 148 11.84 11.22 -28.57
N LEU A 149 10.52 11.30 -28.76
CA LEU A 149 9.89 11.29 -30.07
C LEU A 149 9.81 12.69 -30.69
N ALA A 150 9.85 13.74 -29.86
CA ALA A 150 9.85 15.13 -30.29
C ALA A 150 11.26 15.67 -30.66
N ARG A 151 12.31 14.87 -30.43
CA ARG A 151 13.70 15.15 -30.79
C ARG A 151 14.10 14.34 -32.01
#